data_AF-A0A228I2Y5-F1
#
_entry.id   AF-A0A228I2Y5-F1
#
_cell.length_a   1.000
_cell.length_b   1.000
_cell.length_c   1.000
_cell.angle_alpha   90.00
_cell.angle_beta   90.00
_cell.angle_gamma   90.00
#
_symmetry.space_group_name_H-M   'P 1'
#
loop_
_entity.id
_entity.type
_entity.pdbx_description
1 polymer ?
#
loop_
_entity_poly.entity_id
_entity_poly.type
_entity_poly.pdbx_seq_one_letter_code
_entity_poly.pdbx_strand_id
1 'polypeptide(L)'
;MKKDNETIELSGEEALRVLAEIEYILISLRNIGRYYHAGPAAAAGPDPDYAQETNRFIDEGRVTRRLAEVRKIITAKFDRSLGADDMDDVERAMEHVKVWEKPGDL
;
A
#
# COMPACT_ATOMS: atom_id res chain seq x y z
N MET A 1 -11.00 15.73 13.09
CA MET A 1 -10.56 14.49 13.74
C MET A 1 -11.09 14.49 15.15
N LYS A 2 -11.65 13.37 15.59
CA LYS A 2 -12.10 13.13 16.97
C LYS A 2 -10.90 13.00 17.88
N LYS A 3 -11.10 13.35 19.16
CA LYS A 3 -10.05 13.29 20.18
C LYS A 3 -9.43 11.89 20.29
N ASP A 4 -10.26 10.85 20.27
CA ASP A 4 -9.82 9.46 20.36
C ASP A 4 -9.05 8.98 19.12
N ASN A 5 -9.14 9.71 18.00
CA ASN A 5 -8.39 9.44 16.77
C ASN A 5 -7.10 10.26 16.66
N GLU A 6 -6.85 11.22 17.55
CA GLU A 6 -5.60 12.01 17.56
C GLU A 6 -4.38 11.12 17.85
N THR A 7 -4.58 10.05 18.62
CA THR A 7 -3.56 9.02 18.89
C THR A 7 -4.18 7.65 18.69
N ILE A 8 -3.53 6.82 17.88
CA ILE A 8 -3.87 5.40 17.75
C ILE A 8 -2.73 4.55 18.30
N GLU A 9 -3.07 3.41 18.89
CA GLU A 9 -2.10 2.48 19.45
C GLU A 9 -2.15 1.13 18.71
N LEU A 10 -0.97 0.64 18.34
CA LEU A 10 -0.79 -0.72 17.82
C LEU A 10 -0.10 -1.55 18.89
N SER A 11 -0.60 -2.77 19.11
CA SER A 11 0.18 -3.76 19.85
C SER A 11 1.46 -4.08 19.08
N GLY A 12 2.49 -4.56 19.79
CA GLY A 12 3.74 -4.99 19.16
C GLY A 12 3.51 -6.06 18.08
N GLU A 13 2.58 -6.98 18.31
CA GLU A 13 2.24 -8.02 17.34
C GLU A 13 1.60 -7.44 16.05
N GLU A 14 0.66 -6.50 16.20
CA GLU A 14 0.04 -5.82 15.05
C GLU A 14 1.08 -5.01 14.26
N ALA A 15 1.96 -4.30 14.96
CA ALA A 15 3.06 -3.56 14.33
C ALA A 15 4.00 -4.49 13.55
N LEU A 16 4.38 -5.64 14.14
CA LEU A 16 5.22 -6.63 13.47
C LEU A 16 4.55 -7.23 12.23
N ARG A 17 3.24 -7.52 12.29
CA ARG A 17 2.47 -8.00 11.13
C ARG A 17 2.45 -6.95 10.01
N VAL A 18 2.22 -5.68 10.33
CA VAL A 18 2.27 -4.58 9.36
C VAL A 18 3.66 -4.48 8.73
N LEU A 19 4.71 -4.49 9.55
CA LEU A 19 6.10 -4.38 9.07
C LEU A 19 6.48 -5.56 8.18
N ALA A 20 6.07 -6.78 8.51
CA ALA A 20 6.37 -7.96 7.70
C ALA A 20 5.79 -7.84 6.27
N GLU A 21 4.56 -7.35 6.14
CA GLU A 21 3.92 -7.12 4.84
C GLU A 21 4.63 -6.00 4.06
N ILE A 22 4.99 -4.91 4.72
CA ILE A 22 5.72 -3.78 4.11
C ILE A 22 7.12 -4.20 3.64
N GLU A 23 7.88 -4.91 4.48
CA GLU A 23 9.22 -5.38 4.16
C GLU A 23 9.22 -6.36 2.98
N TYR A 24 8.25 -7.29 2.95
CA TYR A 24 8.09 -8.19 1.81
C TYR A 24 7.95 -7.40 0.49
N ILE A 25 7.11 -6.37 0.46
CA ILE A 25 6.89 -5.55 -0.73
C ILE A 25 8.14 -4.73 -1.07
N LEU A 26 8.69 -3.98 -0.10
CA LEU A 26 9.81 -3.06 -0.33
C LEU A 26 11.10 -3.80 -0.73
N ILE A 27 11.46 -4.87 -0.02
CA ILE A 27 12.67 -5.64 -0.32
C ILE A 27 12.53 -6.31 -1.69
N SER A 28 11.36 -6.87 -2.02
CA SER A 28 11.16 -7.54 -3.30
C SER A 28 11.24 -6.57 -4.47
N LEU A 29 10.52 -5.45 -4.41
CA LEU A 29 10.58 -4.41 -5.45
C LEU A 29 12.00 -3.85 -5.61
N ARG A 30 12.71 -3.60 -4.51
CA ARG A 30 14.12 -3.18 -4.55
C ARG A 30 15.01 -4.23 -5.24
N ASN A 31 14.82 -5.50 -4.93
CA ASN A 31 15.63 -6.57 -5.50
C ASN A 31 15.36 -6.75 -7.01
N ILE A 32 14.09 -6.68 -7.43
CA ILE A 32 13.69 -6.67 -8.85
C ILE A 32 14.36 -5.48 -9.54
N GLY A 33 14.17 -4.26 -9.03
CA GLY A 33 14.79 -3.06 -9.61
C GLY A 33 16.31 -3.14 -9.68
N ARG A 34 16.98 -3.67 -8.65
CA ARG A 34 18.43 -3.87 -8.65
C ARG A 34 18.86 -4.85 -9.74
N TYR A 35 18.16 -5.95 -9.92
CA TYR A 35 18.50 -6.97 -10.93
C TYR A 35 18.43 -6.39 -12.35
N TYR A 36 17.35 -5.65 -12.66
CA TYR A 36 17.10 -5.13 -13.99
C TYR A 36 17.81 -3.79 -14.30
N HIS A 37 18.07 -2.93 -13.30
CA HIS A 37 18.66 -1.61 -13.55
C HIS A 37 20.11 -1.45 -13.10
N ALA A 38 20.59 -2.28 -12.17
CA ALA A 38 21.96 -2.21 -11.65
C ALA A 38 22.67 -3.59 -11.71
N GLY A 39 22.05 -4.56 -12.36
CA GLY A 39 22.49 -5.94 -12.45
C GLY A 39 22.73 -6.38 -13.89
N PRO A 40 22.86 -7.70 -14.12
CA PRO A 40 23.24 -8.26 -15.42
C PRO A 40 22.34 -7.86 -16.60
N ALA A 41 21.06 -7.53 -16.33
CA ALA A 41 20.08 -7.14 -17.36
C ALA A 41 20.13 -5.64 -17.74
N ALA A 42 20.89 -4.81 -17.01
CA ALA A 42 20.90 -3.35 -17.21
C ALA A 42 21.46 -2.86 -18.56
N ALA A 43 22.08 -3.75 -19.35
CA ALA A 43 22.67 -3.41 -20.64
C ALA A 43 21.65 -3.26 -21.79
N ALA A 44 20.37 -3.63 -21.59
CA ALA A 44 19.40 -3.82 -22.68
C ALA A 44 18.44 -2.63 -22.98
N GLY A 45 18.50 -1.50 -22.25
CA GLY A 45 17.57 -0.37 -22.44
C GLY A 45 16.29 -0.51 -21.60
N PRO A 46 15.27 0.37 -21.78
CA PRO A 46 14.05 0.37 -20.95
C PRO A 46 13.35 -0.98 -21.06
N ASP A 47 13.34 -1.71 -19.94
CA ASP A 47 13.25 -3.16 -19.97
C ASP A 47 11.79 -3.64 -19.87
N PRO A 48 11.19 -4.19 -20.96
CA PRO A 48 9.88 -4.82 -20.89
C PRO A 48 9.86 -5.98 -19.88
N ASP A 49 10.99 -6.62 -19.61
CA ASP A 49 11.10 -7.72 -18.64
C ASP A 49 11.01 -7.18 -17.20
N TYR A 50 11.53 -5.98 -16.91
CA TYR A 50 11.32 -5.32 -15.62
C TYR A 50 9.85 -5.02 -15.37
N ALA A 51 9.14 -4.48 -16.37
CA ALA A 51 7.71 -4.20 -16.27
C ALA A 51 6.91 -5.50 -16.08
N GLN A 52 7.24 -6.54 -16.83
CA GLN A 52 6.62 -7.85 -16.72
C GLN A 52 6.85 -8.48 -15.34
N GLU A 53 8.10 -8.46 -14.84
CA GLU A 53 8.44 -8.99 -13.52
C GLU A 53 7.72 -8.23 -12.40
N THR A 54 7.69 -6.90 -12.48
CA THR A 54 7.05 -6.06 -11.46
C THR A 54 5.55 -6.30 -11.43
N ASN A 55 4.89 -6.38 -12.60
CA ASN A 55 3.47 -6.74 -12.69
C ASN A 55 3.21 -8.14 -12.13
N ARG A 56 4.03 -9.13 -12.53
CA ARG A 56 3.94 -10.50 -12.00
C ARG A 56 4.07 -10.53 -10.48
N PHE A 57 5.03 -9.80 -9.91
CA PHE A 57 5.21 -9.72 -8.47
C PHE A 57 4.00 -9.06 -7.78
N ILE A 58 3.45 -7.99 -8.35
CA ILE A 58 2.26 -7.33 -7.80
C ILE A 58 1.07 -8.30 -7.75
N ASP A 59 0.83 -9.03 -8.84
CA ASP A 59 -0.31 -9.94 -8.98
C ASP A 59 -0.11 -11.24 -8.18
N GLU A 60 0.96 -11.99 -8.47
CA GLU A 60 1.23 -13.30 -7.86
C GLU A 60 1.68 -13.18 -6.41
N GLY A 61 2.44 -12.13 -6.08
CA GLY A 61 2.81 -11.78 -4.71
C GLY A 61 1.65 -11.21 -3.89
N ARG A 62 0.49 -10.99 -4.53
CA ARG A 62 -0.75 -10.48 -3.95
C ARG A 62 -0.56 -9.15 -3.21
N VAL A 63 0.25 -8.25 -3.78
CA VAL A 63 0.65 -6.99 -3.14
C VAL A 63 -0.57 -6.17 -2.71
N THR A 64 -1.61 -6.07 -3.55
CA THR A 64 -2.86 -5.36 -3.21
C THR A 64 -3.55 -5.95 -1.98
N ARG A 65 -3.56 -7.28 -1.84
CA ARG A 65 -4.15 -7.95 -0.67
C ARG A 65 -3.32 -7.68 0.59
N ARG A 66 -1.99 -7.71 0.47
CA ARG A 66 -1.08 -7.42 1.59
C ARG A 66 -1.26 -6.00 2.10
N LEU A 67 -1.31 -5.02 1.18
CA LEU A 67 -1.61 -3.63 1.51
C LEU A 67 -3.02 -3.46 2.12
N ALA A 68 -4.00 -4.24 1.67
CA ALA A 68 -5.33 -4.24 2.27
C ALA A 68 -5.32 -4.76 3.72
N GLU A 69 -4.51 -5.77 4.05
CA GLU A 69 -4.34 -6.23 5.44
C GLU A 69 -3.63 -5.18 6.30
N VAL A 70 -2.58 -4.53 5.80
CA VAL A 70 -1.93 -3.41 6.48
C VAL A 70 -2.94 -2.30 6.79
N ARG A 71 -3.70 -1.88 5.77
CA ARG A 71 -4.76 -0.87 5.91
C ARG A 71 -5.77 -1.29 6.96
N LYS A 72 -6.25 -2.54 6.92
CA LYS A 72 -7.22 -3.07 7.88
C LYS A 72 -6.71 -2.97 9.32
N ILE A 73 -5.46 -3.37 9.59
CA ILE A 73 -4.87 -3.32 10.93
C ILE A 73 -4.85 -1.88 11.46
N ILE A 74 -4.41 -0.93 10.63
CA ILE A 74 -4.31 0.47 11.02
C ILE A 74 -5.71 1.09 11.20
N THR A 75 -6.59 0.90 10.22
CA THR A 75 -7.95 1.45 10.24
C THR A 75 -8.78 0.93 11.41
N ALA A 76 -8.55 -0.32 11.86
CA ALA A 76 -9.24 -0.88 13.02
C ALA A 76 -8.94 -0.16 14.34
N LYS A 77 -7.93 0.73 14.38
CA LYS A 77 -7.59 1.53 15.56
C LYS A 77 -8.28 2.88 15.61
N PHE A 78 -8.99 3.26 14.56
CA PHE A 78 -9.77 4.49 14.53
C PHE A 78 -11.19 4.23 15.05
N ASP A 79 -11.73 5.18 15.80
CA ASP A 79 -13.18 5.35 15.95
C ASP A 79 -13.78 5.69 14.58
N ARG A 80 -14.66 4.80 14.11
CA ARG A 80 -15.37 4.87 12.82
C ARG A 80 -16.79 5.41 12.93
N SER A 81 -17.19 5.95 14.08
CA SER A 81 -18.51 6.58 14.18
C SER A 81 -18.57 7.85 13.32
N LEU A 82 -19.70 8.05 12.66
CA LEU A 82 -19.88 9.12 11.67
C LEU A 82 -19.97 10.51 12.34
N GLY A 83 -19.52 11.53 11.60
CA GLY A 83 -19.70 12.93 11.93
C GLY A 83 -21.03 13.50 11.44
N ALA A 84 -21.17 14.83 11.52
CA ALA A 84 -22.37 15.54 11.04
C ALA A 84 -22.47 15.57 9.50
N ASP A 85 -21.36 15.30 8.80
CA ASP A 85 -21.22 15.21 7.35
C ASP A 85 -21.35 13.77 6.83
N ASP A 86 -21.84 12.84 7.68
CA ASP A 86 -22.00 11.41 7.37
C ASP A 86 -20.68 10.69 7.00
N MET A 87 -19.54 11.26 7.38
CA MET A 87 -18.21 10.68 7.17
C MET A 87 -17.49 10.45 8.50
N ASP A 88 -16.73 9.37 8.60
CA ASP A 88 -15.74 9.24 9.67
C ASP A 88 -14.41 9.94 9.35
N ASP A 89 -13.50 9.97 10.31
CA ASP A 89 -12.22 10.67 10.15
C ASP A 89 -11.30 10.03 9.11
N VAL A 90 -11.38 8.71 8.89
CA VAL A 90 -10.56 8.04 7.89
C VAL A 90 -11.09 8.38 6.50
N GLU A 91 -12.40 8.30 6.29
CA GLU A 91 -13.04 8.67 5.02
C GLU A 91 -12.74 10.13 4.65
N ARG A 92 -12.93 11.05 5.60
CA ARG A 92 -12.63 12.47 5.41
C ARG A 92 -11.16 12.71 5.09
N ALA A 93 -10.25 11.97 5.71
CA ALA A 93 -8.83 12.06 5.40
C ALA A 93 -8.49 11.50 4.02
N MET A 94 -9.22 10.49 3.51
CA MET A 94 -8.93 9.86 2.22
C MET A 94 -9.66 10.52 1.04
N GLU A 95 -10.62 11.42 1.28
CA GLU A 95 -11.43 12.07 0.24
C GLU A 95 -10.61 12.72 -0.88
N HIS A 96 -9.45 13.28 -0.55
CA HIS A 96 -8.58 13.95 -1.52
C HIS A 96 -7.62 13.02 -2.27
N VAL A 97 -7.61 11.73 -1.93
CA VAL A 97 -6.73 10.73 -2.57
C VAL A 97 -7.30 10.38 -3.94
N LYS A 98 -6.65 10.88 -4.99
CA LYS A 98 -6.99 10.52 -6.38
C LYS A 98 -6.54 9.09 -6.66
N VAL A 99 -7.50 8.21 -6.89
CA VAL A 99 -7.24 6.85 -7.34
C VAL A 99 -7.19 6.81 -8.86
N TRP A 100 -6.54 5.78 -9.41
CA TRP A 100 -6.59 5.56 -10.86
C TRP A 100 -8.02 5.20 -11.27
N GLU A 101 -8.49 5.84 -12.33
CA GLU A 101 -9.76 5.57 -12.99
C GLU A 101 -9.47 5.12 -14.42
N LYS A 102 -10.31 4.26 -14.98
CA LYS A 102 -10.11 3.86 -16.38
C LYS A 102 -10.24 5.10 -17.28
N PRO A 103 -9.47 5.18 -18.38
CA PRO A 103 -9.61 6.28 -19.32
C PRO A 103 -11.05 6.42 -19.81
N GLY A 104 -11.64 7.62 -19.62
CA GLY A 104 -13.01 7.93 -20.04
C GLY A 104 -14.07 7.80 -18.94
N ASP A 105 -13.72 7.45 -17.71
CA ASP A 105 -14.60 7.70 -16.56
C ASP A 105 -14.54 9.19 -16.17
N LEU A 106 -15.68 9.87 -16.29
CA LEU A 106 -16.08 11.12 -15.63
C LEU A 106 -17.61 11.10 -15.45
#